data_AF-A0A3S3QMN6-F1
#
_entry.id   AF-A0A3S3QMN6-F1
#
_cell.length_a   1.000
_cell.length_b   1.000
_cell.length_c   1.000
_cell.angle_alpha   90.00
_cell.angle_beta   90.00
_cell.angle_gamma   90.00
#
_symmetry.space_group_name_H-M   'P 1'
#
loop_
_entity.id
_entity.type
_entity.pdbx_description
1 polymer ?
#
loop_
_entity_poly.entity_id
_entity_poly.type
_entity_poly.pdbx_seq_one_letter_code
_entity_poly.pdbx_strand_id
1 'polypeptide(L)'
;MKRVNGLVGVFCALVLVGCASTPSWEGLSESDIAAWKSAGFTVESADLWRDYNFSAVEAQSWSQQGFDPEEAAEWSKESFSADEASRWKGAEFDLDTAIEERAKGLAPIESQ
;
A
#
# COMPACT_ATOMS: atom_id res chain seq x y z
N MET A 1 66.22 9.07 -30.67
CA MET A 1 65.89 9.39 -29.26
C MET A 1 64.74 10.38 -29.22
N LYS A 2 63.55 9.97 -28.80
CA LYS A 2 62.48 10.83 -28.24
C LYS A 2 61.53 9.91 -27.44
N ARG A 3 61.07 10.43 -26.31
CA ARG A 3 60.66 9.70 -25.10
C ARG A 3 59.24 9.12 -25.20
N VAL A 4 59.01 8.03 -24.46
CA VAL A 4 57.69 7.50 -24.08
C VAL A 4 57.01 8.43 -23.06
N ASN A 5 55.68 8.49 -23.07
CA ASN A 5 54.71 8.75 -21.98
C ASN A 5 53.40 9.26 -22.64
N GLY A 6 52.18 8.83 -22.36
CA GLY A 6 51.60 7.97 -21.35
C GLY A 6 50.09 8.24 -21.30
N LEU A 7 49.35 7.33 -20.66
CA LEU A 7 47.96 7.43 -20.23
C LEU A 7 46.84 7.28 -21.29
N VAL A 8 46.45 6.01 -21.46
CA VAL A 8 45.08 5.60 -21.77
C VAL A 8 44.17 6.12 -20.64
N GLY A 9 43.34 7.11 -20.95
CA GLY A 9 42.25 7.55 -20.07
C GLY A 9 40.95 6.87 -20.48
N VAL A 10 40.74 5.62 -20.03
CA VAL A 10 39.39 5.03 -20.03
C VAL A 10 38.61 5.75 -18.96
N PHE A 11 37.75 6.69 -19.37
CA PHE A 11 36.69 7.22 -18.52
C PHE A 11 35.64 6.12 -18.37
N CYS A 12 35.90 5.16 -17.47
CA CYS A 12 34.86 4.32 -16.92
C CYS A 12 33.95 5.24 -16.13
N ALA A 13 32.87 5.71 -16.76
CA ALA A 13 31.72 6.23 -16.05
C ALA A 13 31.18 5.08 -15.18
N LEU A 14 31.69 4.99 -13.95
CA LEU A 14 31.07 4.27 -12.86
C LEU A 14 29.74 4.97 -12.59
N VAL A 15 28.72 4.58 -13.36
CA VAL A 15 27.33 4.83 -12.98
C VAL A 15 27.16 4.04 -11.70
N LEU A 16 27.18 4.75 -10.57
CA LEU A 16 26.73 4.22 -9.30
C LEU A 16 25.27 3.82 -9.52
N VAL A 17 25.04 2.54 -9.82
CA VAL A 17 23.74 1.91 -9.72
C VAL A 17 23.39 2.00 -8.24
N GLY A 18 22.70 3.07 -7.86
CA GLY A 18 21.95 3.08 -6.62
C GLY A 18 20.95 1.93 -6.74
N CYS A 19 21.03 0.96 -5.84
CA CYS A 19 20.03 -0.09 -5.73
C CYS A 19 18.70 0.57 -5.30
N ALA A 20 17.98 1.17 -6.24
CA ALA A 20 16.56 1.37 -6.07
C ALA A 20 15.97 -0.04 -6.13
N SER A 21 15.57 -0.56 -4.98
CA SER A 21 14.88 -1.84 -4.91
C SER A 21 13.59 -1.66 -5.72
N THR A 22 13.54 -2.27 -6.91
CA THR A 22 12.34 -2.23 -7.73
C THR A 22 11.28 -3.07 -7.04
N PRO A 23 10.04 -2.55 -6.88
CA PRO A 23 8.91 -3.35 -6.37
C PRO A 23 8.86 -4.70 -7.10
N SER A 24 8.98 -5.78 -6.34
CA SER A 24 9.09 -7.14 -6.87
C SER A 24 8.25 -8.10 -6.04
N TRP A 25 7.77 -9.17 -6.67
CA TRP A 25 7.07 -10.26 -5.97
C TRP A 25 8.03 -11.19 -5.20
N GLU A 26 9.31 -10.81 -5.09
CA GLU A 26 10.33 -11.64 -4.47
C GLU A 26 10.08 -11.81 -2.97
N GLY A 27 10.27 -13.02 -2.47
CA GLY A 27 10.03 -13.35 -1.06
C GLY A 27 8.58 -13.67 -0.70
N LEU A 28 7.63 -13.49 -1.62
CA LEU A 28 6.24 -13.95 -1.44
C LEU A 28 6.06 -15.40 -1.91
N SER A 29 5.13 -16.12 -1.27
CA SER A 29 4.74 -17.45 -1.72
C SER A 29 3.96 -17.39 -3.03
N GLU A 30 3.95 -18.47 -3.82
CA GLU A 30 3.15 -18.54 -5.05
C GLU A 30 1.66 -18.25 -4.78
N SER A 31 1.14 -18.73 -3.65
CA SER A 31 -0.23 -18.45 -3.21
C SER A 31 -0.47 -16.98 -2.92
N ASP A 32 0.45 -16.29 -2.26
CA ASP A 32 0.31 -14.86 -1.95
C ASP A 32 0.34 -14.03 -3.24
N ILE A 33 1.28 -14.33 -4.13
CA ILE A 33 1.39 -13.67 -5.44
C ILE A 33 0.09 -13.85 -6.23
N ALA A 34 -0.47 -15.07 -6.24
CA ALA A 34 -1.73 -15.36 -6.90
C ALA A 34 -2.90 -14.58 -6.27
N ALA A 35 -2.94 -14.49 -4.94
CA ALA A 35 -3.97 -13.75 -4.21
C ALA A 35 -3.93 -12.24 -4.55
N TRP A 36 -2.77 -11.60 -4.48
CA TRP A 36 -2.62 -10.18 -4.82
C TRP A 36 -2.99 -9.88 -6.28
N LYS A 37 -2.54 -10.72 -7.22
CA LYS A 37 -2.91 -10.59 -8.63
C LYS A 37 -4.39 -10.81 -8.88
N SER A 38 -4.99 -11.82 -8.23
CA SER A 38 -6.43 -12.09 -8.34
C SER A 38 -7.28 -10.99 -7.71
N ALA A 39 -6.75 -10.31 -6.69
CA ALA A 39 -7.36 -9.14 -6.09
C ALA A 39 -7.25 -7.88 -6.97
N GLY A 40 -6.48 -7.93 -8.06
CA GLY A 40 -6.33 -6.85 -9.03
C GLY A 40 -5.18 -5.88 -8.71
N PHE A 41 -4.32 -6.21 -7.75
CA PHE A 41 -3.21 -5.35 -7.36
C PHE A 41 -1.98 -5.55 -8.26
N THR A 42 -1.32 -4.43 -8.55
CA THR A 42 0.06 -4.44 -9.06
C THR A 42 1.02 -4.73 -7.91
N VAL A 43 2.28 -5.04 -8.23
CA VAL A 43 3.31 -5.23 -7.20
C VAL A 43 3.50 -3.96 -6.36
N GLU A 44 3.52 -2.79 -6.99
CA GLU A 44 3.64 -1.49 -6.32
C GLU A 44 2.51 -1.25 -5.32
N SER A 45 1.26 -1.49 -5.72
CA SER A 45 0.13 -1.30 -4.82
C SER A 45 0.07 -2.37 -3.74
N ALA A 46 0.37 -3.63 -4.05
CA ALA A 46 0.45 -4.70 -3.07
C ALA A 46 1.52 -4.45 -2.00
N ASP A 47 2.65 -3.86 -2.37
CA ASP A 47 3.70 -3.46 -1.43
C ASP A 47 3.19 -2.40 -0.45
N LEU A 48 2.49 -1.37 -0.93
CA LEU A 48 1.90 -0.33 -0.07
C LEU A 48 0.91 -0.93 0.95
N TRP A 49 -0.01 -1.79 0.51
CA TRP A 49 -0.96 -2.44 1.43
C TRP A 49 -0.26 -3.36 2.44
N ARG A 50 0.80 -4.05 2.03
CA ARG A 50 1.57 -4.94 2.88
C ARG A 50 2.41 -4.19 3.92
N ASP A 51 2.87 -2.98 3.62
CA ASP A 51 3.55 -2.11 4.59
C ASP A 51 2.64 -1.74 5.77
N TYR A 52 1.32 -1.74 5.56
CA TYR A 52 0.29 -1.61 6.59
C TYR A 52 -0.23 -2.96 7.12
N ASN A 53 0.50 -4.05 6.85
CA ASN A 53 0.20 -5.42 7.30
C ASN A 53 -1.13 -6.01 6.79
N PHE A 54 -1.70 -5.49 5.70
CA PHE A 54 -2.89 -6.09 5.09
C PHE A 54 -2.54 -7.30 4.23
N SER A 55 -3.38 -8.33 4.29
CA SER A 55 -3.41 -9.38 3.28
C SER A 55 -4.07 -8.91 1.99
N ALA A 56 -3.89 -9.65 0.89
CA ALA A 56 -4.52 -9.35 -0.40
C ALA A 56 -6.06 -9.23 -0.32
N VAL A 57 -6.69 -10.04 0.53
CA VAL A 57 -8.16 -10.07 0.69
C VAL A 57 -8.65 -8.86 1.48
N GLU A 58 -7.94 -8.48 2.55
CA GLU A 58 -8.26 -7.28 3.33
C GLU A 58 -8.05 -6.03 2.48
N ALA A 59 -6.89 -5.92 1.83
CA ALA A 59 -6.57 -4.82 0.93
C ALA A 59 -7.63 -4.68 -0.18
N GLN A 60 -8.09 -5.79 -0.76
CA GLN A 60 -9.18 -5.78 -1.73
C GLN A 60 -10.46 -5.20 -1.14
N SER A 61 -10.83 -5.64 0.07
CA SER A 61 -12.05 -5.20 0.74
C SER A 61 -12.05 -3.69 1.00
N TRP A 62 -10.93 -3.15 1.51
CA TRP A 62 -10.76 -1.72 1.75
C TRP A 62 -10.66 -0.90 0.46
N SER A 63 -9.86 -1.37 -0.51
CA SER A 63 -9.68 -0.68 -1.79
C SER A 63 -10.97 -0.59 -2.61
N GLN A 64 -11.81 -1.64 -2.60
CA GLN A 64 -13.12 -1.62 -3.26
C GLN A 64 -14.08 -0.59 -2.65
N GLN A 65 -13.91 -0.28 -1.37
CA GLN A 65 -14.67 0.75 -0.67
C GLN A 65 -14.04 2.15 -0.82
N GLY A 66 -12.97 2.28 -1.60
CA GLY A 66 -12.32 3.55 -1.90
C GLY A 66 -11.36 4.06 -0.83
N PHE A 67 -10.93 3.18 0.09
CA PHE A 67 -9.88 3.51 1.06
C PHE A 67 -8.49 3.27 0.46
N ASP A 68 -7.55 4.13 0.81
CA ASP A 68 -6.12 3.87 0.61
C ASP A 68 -5.54 3.08 1.81
N PRO A 69 -4.32 2.54 1.70
CA PRO A 69 -3.73 1.72 2.77
C PRO A 69 -3.59 2.42 4.13
N GLU A 70 -3.29 3.73 4.13
CA GLU A 70 -3.08 4.50 5.37
C GLU A 70 -4.42 4.70 6.07
N GLU A 71 -5.42 5.19 5.35
CA GLU A 71 -6.76 5.40 5.88
C GLU A 71 -7.36 4.05 6.35
N ALA A 72 -7.24 2.98 5.55
CA ALA A 72 -7.70 1.66 5.95
C ALA A 72 -7.04 1.17 7.25
N ALA A 73 -5.75 1.44 7.44
CA ALA A 73 -5.03 1.07 8.66
C ALA A 73 -5.56 1.82 9.88
N GLU A 74 -5.87 3.11 9.75
CA GLU A 74 -6.45 3.92 10.83
C GLU A 74 -7.82 3.36 11.25
N TRP A 75 -8.73 3.13 10.31
CA TRP A 75 -10.05 2.58 10.60
C TRP A 75 -9.98 1.13 11.12
N SER A 76 -9.13 0.30 10.52
CA SER A 76 -8.94 -1.10 10.94
C SER A 76 -8.37 -1.21 12.36
N LYS A 77 -7.49 -0.28 12.78
CA LYS A 77 -6.93 -0.24 14.13
C LYS A 77 -8.01 -0.03 15.19
N GLU A 78 -9.04 0.73 14.85
CA GLU A 78 -10.21 0.98 15.70
C GLU A 78 -11.30 -0.08 15.54
N SER A 79 -10.93 -1.24 14.96
CA SER A 79 -11.80 -2.41 14.76
C SER A 79 -13.04 -2.12 13.93
N PHE A 80 -12.94 -1.19 12.98
CA PHE A 80 -13.93 -1.06 11.91
C PHE A 80 -13.60 -2.05 10.78
N SER A 81 -14.65 -2.58 10.16
CA SER A 81 -14.52 -3.26 8.87
C SER A 81 -14.59 -2.25 7.72
N ALA A 82 -14.13 -2.63 6.53
CA ALA A 82 -14.22 -1.79 5.33
C ALA A 82 -15.65 -1.34 5.01
N ASP A 83 -16.65 -2.21 5.21
CA ASP A 83 -18.08 -1.88 5.04
C ASP A 83 -18.56 -0.88 6.10
N GLU A 84 -18.21 -1.10 7.36
CA GLU A 84 -18.61 -0.20 8.44
C GLU A 84 -17.98 1.19 8.22
N ALA A 85 -16.68 1.24 7.94
CA ALA A 85 -15.97 2.48 7.65
C ALA A 85 -16.54 3.22 6.44
N SER A 86 -16.87 2.51 5.34
CA SER A 86 -17.43 3.15 4.15
C SER A 86 -18.80 3.80 4.42
N ARG A 87 -19.60 3.21 5.31
CA ARG A 87 -20.88 3.79 5.74
C ARG A 87 -20.72 5.06 6.55
N TRP A 88 -19.77 5.08 7.49
CA TRP A 88 -19.46 6.29 8.27
C TRP A 88 -18.94 7.40 7.37
N LYS A 89 -17.97 7.09 6.51
CA LYS A 89 -17.40 8.03 5.54
C LYS A 89 -18.44 8.53 4.53
N GLY A 90 -19.31 7.64 4.06
CA GLY A 90 -20.41 7.98 3.14
C GLY A 90 -21.47 8.89 3.76
N ALA A 91 -21.62 8.85 5.08
CA ALA A 91 -22.44 9.78 5.86
C ALA A 91 -21.69 11.03 6.32
N GLU A 92 -20.52 11.31 5.74
CA GLU A 92 -19.67 12.48 6.02
C GLU A 92 -19.11 12.55 7.46
N PHE A 93 -18.98 11.40 8.13
CA PHE A 93 -18.30 11.29 9.42
C PHE A 93 -16.83 10.89 9.24
N ASP A 94 -15.94 11.57 9.95
CA ASP A 94 -14.54 11.16 10.12
C ASP A 94 -14.40 10.02 11.14
N LEU A 95 -13.20 9.44 11.22
CA LEU A 95 -12.90 8.31 12.11
C LEU A 95 -13.14 8.66 13.59
N ASP A 96 -12.67 9.82 14.04
CA ASP A 96 -12.81 10.25 15.44
C ASP A 96 -14.30 10.32 15.83
N THR A 97 -15.11 10.96 14.99
CA THR A 97 -16.56 11.06 15.22
C THR A 97 -17.21 9.69 15.14
N ALA A 98 -16.81 8.83 14.19
CA ALA A 98 -17.33 7.47 14.07
C ALA A 98 -17.06 6.63 15.32
N ILE A 99 -15.86 6.73 15.92
CA ILE A 99 -15.52 6.06 17.19
C ILE A 99 -16.43 6.54 18.32
N GLU A 100 -16.60 7.85 18.47
CA GLU A 100 -17.42 8.44 19.52
C GLU A 100 -18.89 8.03 19.41
N GLU A 101 -19.46 8.07 18.20
CA GLU A 101 -20.85 7.72 17.96
C GLU A 101 -21.08 6.21 18.07
N ARG A 102 -20.16 5.37 17.56
CA ARG A 102 -20.20 3.91 17.74
C ARG A 102 -20.14 3.52 19.21
N ALA A 103 -19.36 4.23 20.03
CA ALA A 103 -19.30 4.00 21.48
C ALA A 103 -20.63 4.32 22.19
N LYS A 104 -21.48 5.18 21.61
CA LYS A 104 -22.85 5.46 22.06
C LYS A 104 -23.87 4.43 21.55
N GLY A 105 -23.42 3.44 20.75
CA GLY A 105 -24.28 2.44 20.11
C GLY A 105 -25.00 2.96 18.86
N LEU A 106 -24.51 4.04 18.26
CA LEU A 106 -25.08 4.64 17.05
C LEU A 106 -24.37 4.10 15.79
N ALA A 107 -25.08 4.19 14.67
CA ALA A 107 -24.56 3.88 13.34
C ALA A 107 -25.18 4.87 12.32
N PRO A 108 -24.51 5.16 11.20
CA PRO A 108 -25.04 6.02 10.17
C PRO A 108 -26.29 5.44 9.55
N ILE A 109 -27.25 6.31 9.24
CA ILE A 109 -28.41 5.95 8.42
C ILE A 109 -28.02 6.05 6.95
N GLU A 110 -28.29 5.02 6.16
CA GLU A 110 -28.06 5.11 4.72
C GLU A 110 -29.10 6.01 4.07
N SER A 111 -28.64 7.09 3.43
CA SER A 111 -29.44 7.86 2.49
C SER A 111 -29.58 7.05 1.20
N GLN A 112 -30.77 6.51 0.96
CA GLN A 112 -31.15 5.83 -0.29
C GLN A 112 -31.15 6.80 -1.48
#